data_AF-A0A0G0S0R0-F1
#
_entry.id   AF-A0A0G0S0R0-F1
#
_cell.length_a   1.000
_cell.length_b   1.000
_cell.length_c   1.000
_cell.angle_alpha   90.00
_cell.angle_beta   90.00
_cell.angle_gamma   90.00
#
_symmetry.space_group_name_H-M   'P 1'
#
loop_
_entity.id
_entity.type
_entity.pdbx_description
1 polymer ?
#
loop_
_entity_poly.entity_id
_entity_poly.type
_entity_poly.pdbx_seq_one_letter_code
_entity_poly.pdbx_strand_id
1 'polypeptide(L)'
;NLEDPRALEVEDDSLVIGLTAVLRNKRGKPVPFPAIVKINLFDSWNKKLPPFLVIETFGPGKNVTPIDNFTYMYRPEKREYFHKILVFSLHKQVPKKLSDIVFPTNISWATWRVGTTMSPIWVNDKDALFIIHGITIQNINGTDKYIYSLGRAKLTRTGNKFEVKVSKEPILTPDDFLNEDGTQMVEDLHPELRRVIYSCGGIIKNGEEDRLSLYVNVGDRATFEVQYSIEELKEGLFD
;
A
#
# COMPACT_ATOMS: atom_id res chain seq x y z
N ASN A 1 -4.09 -11.08 15.20
CA ASN A 1 -3.04 -10.05 15.01
C ASN A 1 -3.55 -9.06 13.98
N LEU A 2 -3.22 -7.76 14.09
CA LEU A 2 -3.53 -6.75 13.08
C LEU A 2 -2.22 -6.17 12.56
N GLU A 3 -2.09 -6.04 11.25
CA GLU A 3 -0.85 -5.62 10.57
C GLU A 3 -1.15 -4.54 9.53
N ASP A 4 -0.14 -3.73 9.24
CA ASP A 4 -0.07 -2.76 8.15
C ASP A 4 -1.30 -1.82 8.02
N PRO A 5 -1.60 -0.96 9.00
CA PRO A 5 -2.71 -0.01 8.93
C PRO A 5 -2.51 1.01 7.82
N ARG A 6 -3.56 1.28 7.03
CA ARG A 6 -3.63 2.35 6.03
C ARG A 6 -4.90 3.16 6.25
N ALA A 7 -4.73 4.41 6.65
CA ALA A 7 -5.84 5.29 6.98
C ALA A 7 -6.20 6.21 5.80
N LEU A 8 -7.48 6.55 5.69
CA LEU A 8 -8.00 7.62 4.86
C LEU A 8 -8.99 8.41 5.70
N GLU A 9 -8.76 9.71 5.76
CA GLU A 9 -9.78 10.66 6.21
C GLU A 9 -10.80 10.83 5.10
N VAL A 10 -12.07 10.71 5.47
CA VAL A 10 -13.23 10.82 4.59
C VAL A 10 -14.13 11.94 5.10
N GLU A 11 -15.24 12.20 4.41
CA GLU A 11 -16.22 13.23 4.81
C GLU A 11 -16.59 13.14 6.32
N ASP A 12 -16.85 14.30 6.92
CA ASP A 12 -17.15 14.49 8.36
C ASP A 12 -16.00 14.10 9.32
N ASP A 13 -14.74 14.32 8.90
CA ASP A 13 -13.51 14.02 9.66
C ASP A 13 -13.45 12.57 10.18
N SER A 14 -14.20 11.69 9.52
CA SER A 14 -14.23 10.28 9.85
C SER A 14 -12.99 9.60 9.27
N LEU A 15 -12.51 8.56 9.94
CA LEU A 15 -11.35 7.80 9.49
C LEU A 15 -11.75 6.39 9.13
N VAL A 16 -11.37 5.98 7.93
CA VAL A 16 -11.47 4.61 7.46
C VAL A 16 -10.07 4.03 7.46
N ILE A 17 -9.87 2.90 8.16
CA ILE A 17 -8.57 2.25 8.24
C ILE A 17 -8.69 0.83 7.66
N GLY A 18 -7.90 0.57 6.62
CA GLY A 18 -7.66 -0.76 6.07
C GLY A 18 -6.49 -1.43 6.78
N LEU A 19 -6.66 -2.70 7.13
CA LEU A 19 -5.72 -3.50 7.92
C LEU A 19 -5.62 -4.92 7.35
N THR A 20 -4.58 -5.64 7.74
CA THR A 20 -4.49 -7.09 7.60
C THR A 20 -4.79 -7.75 8.94
N ALA A 21 -5.88 -8.51 9.03
CA ALA A 21 -6.16 -9.40 10.16
C ALA A 21 -5.54 -10.77 9.92
N VAL A 22 -4.54 -11.14 10.72
CA VAL A 22 -3.97 -12.50 10.69
C VAL A 22 -4.73 -13.37 11.66
N LEU A 23 -5.51 -14.29 11.09
CA LEU A 23 -6.30 -15.30 11.79
C LEU A 23 -5.56 -16.64 11.77
N ARG A 24 -5.97 -17.58 12.64
CA ARG A 24 -5.43 -18.96 12.60
C ARG A 24 -6.44 -19.90 11.97
N ASN A 25 -6.00 -20.71 11.01
CA ASN A 25 -6.82 -21.78 10.48
C ASN A 25 -6.94 -22.96 11.47
N LYS A 26 -7.70 -24.00 11.09
CA LYS A 26 -7.89 -25.22 11.92
C LYS A 26 -6.59 -25.96 12.29
N ARG A 27 -5.48 -25.70 11.59
CA ARG A 27 -4.14 -26.26 11.87
C ARG A 27 -3.24 -25.29 12.64
N GLY A 28 -3.80 -24.19 13.15
CA GLY A 28 -3.06 -23.15 13.86
C GLY A 28 -2.19 -22.26 12.97
N LYS A 29 -2.19 -22.45 11.64
CA LYS A 29 -1.35 -21.64 10.73
C LYS A 29 -1.94 -20.24 10.55
N PRO A 30 -1.11 -19.19 10.55
CA PRO A 30 -1.55 -17.82 10.28
C PRO A 30 -2.06 -17.71 8.84
N VAL A 31 -3.19 -17.04 8.66
CA VAL A 31 -3.82 -16.74 7.37
C VAL A 31 -4.26 -15.28 7.39
N PRO A 32 -3.74 -14.44 6.47
CA PRO A 32 -4.08 -13.02 6.45
C PRO A 32 -5.41 -12.79 5.75
N PHE A 33 -6.25 -11.95 6.32
CA PHE A 33 -7.51 -11.51 5.75
C PHE A 33 -7.61 -9.98 5.78
N PRO A 34 -8.29 -9.39 4.80
CA PRO A 34 -8.60 -7.97 4.83
C PRO A 34 -9.50 -7.62 6.01
N ALA A 35 -9.16 -6.54 6.73
CA ALA A 35 -9.96 -6.01 7.82
C ALA A 35 -10.13 -4.50 7.70
N ILE A 36 -11.26 -3.98 8.14
CA ILE A 36 -11.61 -2.57 8.08
C ILE A 36 -12.15 -2.12 9.43
N VAL A 37 -11.76 -0.93 9.86
CA VAL A 37 -12.41 -0.22 10.97
C VAL A 37 -12.77 1.20 10.50
N LYS A 38 -13.92 1.69 10.94
CA LYS A 38 -14.37 3.07 10.74
C LYS A 38 -14.46 3.76 12.08
N ILE A 39 -13.90 4.96 12.16
CA ILE A 39 -13.78 5.77 13.37
C ILE A 39 -14.48 7.08 13.06
N ASN A 40 -15.68 7.28 13.62
CA ASN A 40 -16.58 8.37 13.21
C ASN A 40 -16.47 9.65 14.07
N LEU A 41 -15.60 9.65 15.08
CA LEU A 41 -15.45 10.79 16.01
C LEU A 41 -13.99 10.94 16.41
N PHE A 42 -13.46 12.15 16.34
CA PHE A 42 -12.08 12.47 16.68
C PHE A 42 -11.67 11.95 18.08
N ASP A 43 -12.54 12.02 19.08
CA ASP A 43 -12.24 11.56 20.45
C ASP A 43 -12.20 10.04 20.65
N SER A 44 -12.49 9.25 19.61
CA SER A 44 -12.53 7.79 19.74
C SER A 44 -11.14 7.13 19.71
N TRP A 45 -10.08 7.88 19.36
CA TRP A 45 -8.68 7.42 19.50
C TRP A 45 -8.29 7.09 20.93
N ASN A 46 -8.83 7.83 21.91
CA ASN A 46 -8.57 7.62 23.34
C ASN A 46 -9.56 6.63 23.97
N LYS A 47 -10.41 6.00 23.15
CA LYS A 47 -11.43 5.05 23.58
C LYS A 47 -11.18 3.69 22.94
N LYS A 48 -11.97 2.71 23.35
CA LYS A 48 -11.98 1.41 22.70
C LYS A 48 -12.41 1.60 21.23
N LEU A 49 -11.55 1.15 20.31
CA LEU A 49 -11.85 1.19 18.88
C LEU A 49 -13.13 0.38 18.57
N PRO A 50 -13.91 0.80 17.56
CA PRO A 50 -15.02 0.00 17.06
C PRO A 50 -14.58 -1.39 16.61
N PRO A 51 -15.48 -2.38 16.56
CA PRO A 51 -15.17 -3.71 16.06
C PRO A 51 -14.61 -3.66 14.62
N PHE A 52 -13.58 -4.47 14.37
CA PHE A 52 -13.04 -4.66 13.04
C PHE A 52 -13.96 -5.57 12.22
N LEU A 53 -14.29 -5.13 11.01
CA LEU A 53 -14.97 -5.95 10.02
C LEU A 53 -13.91 -6.75 9.23
N VAL A 54 -13.88 -8.07 9.42
CA VAL A 54 -13.01 -8.97 8.64
C VAL A 54 -13.76 -9.46 7.39
N ILE A 55 -13.12 -9.37 6.24
CA ILE A 55 -13.72 -9.69 4.94
C ILE A 55 -13.16 -11.02 4.41
N GLU A 56 -13.86 -12.12 4.66
CA GLU A 56 -13.39 -13.45 4.20
C GLU A 56 -13.79 -13.77 2.76
N THR A 57 -14.76 -13.03 2.20
CA THR A 57 -15.41 -13.30 0.90
C THR A 57 -14.43 -13.44 -0.27
N PHE A 58 -13.32 -12.69 -0.26
CA PHE A 58 -12.34 -12.67 -1.35
C PHE A 58 -11.14 -13.61 -1.12
N GLY A 59 -11.17 -14.40 -0.04
CA GLY A 59 -10.07 -15.27 0.39
C GLY A 59 -8.91 -14.50 1.03
N PRO A 60 -7.78 -15.18 1.32
CA PRO A 60 -6.63 -14.60 2.03
C PRO A 60 -5.84 -13.57 1.23
N GLY A 61 -5.20 -12.62 1.93
CA GLY A 61 -4.45 -11.51 1.32
C GLY A 61 -4.17 -10.35 2.26
N LYS A 62 -3.53 -9.32 1.72
CA LYS A 62 -3.04 -8.14 2.46
C LYS A 62 -3.32 -6.84 1.67
N ASN A 63 -2.76 -5.72 2.16
CA ASN A 63 -2.78 -4.43 1.49
C ASN A 63 -4.20 -3.87 1.30
N VAL A 64 -5.01 -3.91 2.36
CA VAL A 64 -6.30 -3.22 2.35
C VAL A 64 -6.05 -1.72 2.41
N THR A 65 -6.52 -1.02 1.39
CA THR A 65 -6.37 0.42 1.27
C THR A 65 -7.72 1.04 0.94
N PRO A 66 -8.27 1.90 1.81
CA PRO A 66 -9.46 2.67 1.47
C PRO A 66 -9.19 3.62 0.29
N ILE A 67 -10.16 3.75 -0.59
CA ILE A 67 -10.16 4.71 -1.71
C ILE A 67 -11.10 5.88 -1.41
N ASP A 68 -12.24 5.56 -0.81
CA ASP A 68 -13.28 6.48 -0.37
C ASP A 68 -14.05 5.84 0.80
N ASN A 69 -15.19 6.44 1.17
CA ASN A 69 -16.06 5.99 2.25
C ASN A 69 -16.48 4.51 2.17
N PHE A 70 -16.58 3.93 0.97
CA PHE A 70 -17.17 2.61 0.78
C PHE A 70 -16.38 1.71 -0.16
N THR A 71 -15.31 2.22 -0.77
CA THR A 71 -14.53 1.52 -1.79
C THR A 71 -13.12 1.25 -1.28
N TYR A 72 -12.64 0.04 -1.52
CA TYR A 72 -11.38 -0.46 -1.00
C TYR A 72 -10.60 -1.21 -2.06
N MET A 73 -9.29 -1.06 -2.02
CA MET A 73 -8.32 -1.91 -2.69
C MET A 73 -7.85 -3.02 -1.77
N TYR A 74 -7.53 -4.17 -2.35
CA TYR A 74 -7.06 -5.33 -1.63
C TYR A 74 -6.25 -6.24 -2.56
N ARG A 75 -5.18 -6.86 -2.05
CA ARG A 75 -4.39 -7.81 -2.82
C ARG A 75 -4.55 -9.24 -2.28
N PRO A 76 -5.35 -10.09 -2.95
CA PRO A 76 -5.39 -11.53 -2.66
C PRO A 76 -4.00 -12.21 -2.75
N GLU A 77 -3.77 -13.28 -2.00
CA GLU A 77 -2.50 -14.02 -2.03
C GLU A 77 -2.30 -14.89 -3.29
N LYS A 78 -3.37 -15.12 -4.06
CA LYS A 78 -3.33 -15.99 -5.25
C LYS A 78 -2.34 -15.45 -6.29
N ARG A 79 -1.64 -16.35 -6.99
CA ARG A 79 -0.64 -16.01 -8.02
C ARG A 79 -1.17 -15.09 -9.12
N GLU A 80 -2.43 -15.26 -9.52
CA GLU A 80 -3.08 -14.42 -10.52
C GLU A 80 -3.22 -12.94 -10.11
N TYR A 81 -3.02 -12.63 -8.81
CA TYR A 81 -3.06 -11.30 -8.20
C TYR A 81 -1.67 -10.72 -7.91
N PHE A 82 -0.60 -11.32 -8.42
CA PHE A 82 0.75 -10.75 -8.24
C PHE A 82 0.89 -9.37 -8.87
N HIS A 83 0.25 -9.14 -10.02
CA HIS A 83 0.18 -7.85 -10.71
C HIS A 83 -1.25 -7.32 -10.83
N LYS A 84 -2.11 -7.68 -9.85
CA LYS A 84 -3.49 -7.19 -9.80
C LYS A 84 -3.88 -6.79 -8.38
N ILE A 85 -4.75 -5.79 -8.29
CA ILE A 85 -5.36 -5.37 -7.04
C ILE A 85 -6.88 -5.45 -7.22
N LEU A 86 -7.55 -6.20 -6.34
CA LEU A 86 -9.00 -6.31 -6.33
C LEU A 86 -9.58 -5.02 -5.75
N VAL A 87 -10.56 -4.44 -6.44
CA VAL A 87 -11.35 -3.32 -5.93
C VAL A 87 -12.73 -3.84 -5.52
N PHE A 88 -13.18 -3.51 -4.32
CA PHE A 88 -14.49 -3.90 -3.81
C PHE A 88 -15.19 -2.76 -3.08
N SER A 89 -16.50 -2.89 -2.93
CA SER A 89 -17.34 -1.97 -2.19
C SER A 89 -18.04 -2.62 -0.99
N LEU A 90 -18.24 -1.83 0.07
CA LEU A 90 -19.05 -2.11 1.25
C LEU A 90 -20.27 -1.17 1.38
N HIS A 91 -20.80 -0.65 0.28
CA HIS A 91 -22.08 0.10 0.32
C HIS A 91 -23.26 -0.74 0.85
N LYS A 92 -23.14 -2.07 0.85
CA LYS A 92 -24.12 -3.03 1.38
C LYS A 92 -23.44 -3.94 2.40
N GLN A 93 -24.24 -4.70 3.17
CA GLN A 93 -23.72 -5.65 4.16
C GLN A 93 -22.78 -6.72 3.57
N VAL A 94 -22.95 -7.06 2.29
CA VAL A 94 -22.13 -8.06 1.59
C VAL A 94 -21.09 -7.33 0.73
N PRO A 95 -19.78 -7.63 0.91
CA PRO A 95 -18.72 -7.09 0.07
C PRO A 95 -18.92 -7.46 -1.39
N LYS A 96 -18.89 -6.45 -2.27
CA LYS A 96 -19.08 -6.63 -3.72
C LYS A 96 -17.81 -6.28 -4.48
N LYS A 97 -17.23 -7.23 -5.20
CA LYS A 97 -16.15 -6.96 -6.16
C LYS A 97 -16.65 -6.00 -7.25
N LEU A 98 -15.89 -4.94 -7.51
CA LEU A 98 -16.16 -3.95 -8.55
C LEU A 98 -15.34 -4.23 -9.81
N SER A 99 -14.02 -4.37 -9.65
CA SER A 99 -13.06 -4.59 -10.74
C SER A 99 -11.74 -5.17 -10.20
N ASP A 100 -10.80 -5.42 -11.10
CA ASP A 100 -9.38 -5.58 -10.76
C ASP A 100 -8.59 -4.45 -11.44
N ILE A 101 -7.66 -3.83 -10.71
CA ILE A 101 -6.63 -2.97 -11.28
C ILE A 101 -5.53 -3.89 -11.79
N VAL A 102 -5.19 -3.81 -13.08
CA VAL A 102 -4.15 -4.64 -13.70
C VAL A 102 -2.90 -3.80 -13.92
N PHE A 103 -1.78 -4.22 -13.33
CA PHE A 103 -0.49 -3.56 -13.47
C PHE A 103 0.32 -4.16 -14.62
N PRO A 104 1.16 -3.36 -15.32
CA PRO A 104 2.13 -3.90 -16.26
C PRO A 104 3.07 -4.91 -15.59
N THR A 105 3.38 -6.01 -16.26
CA THR A 105 4.27 -7.06 -15.73
C THR A 105 5.74 -6.83 -16.07
N ASN A 106 6.05 -5.83 -16.90
CA ASN A 106 7.39 -5.48 -17.39
C ASN A 106 8.04 -4.32 -16.62
N ILE A 107 7.63 -4.09 -15.37
CA ILE A 107 8.22 -3.08 -14.48
C ILE A 107 9.46 -3.69 -13.83
N SER A 108 10.65 -3.16 -14.13
CA SER A 108 11.94 -3.71 -13.69
C SER A 108 12.05 -3.88 -12.18
N TRP A 109 11.51 -2.93 -11.41
CA TRP A 109 11.52 -2.93 -9.95
C TRP A 109 10.29 -3.61 -9.30
N ALA A 110 9.40 -4.21 -10.10
CA ALA A 110 8.19 -4.86 -9.61
C ALA A 110 7.83 -6.16 -10.38
N THR A 111 8.84 -6.92 -10.80
CA THR A 111 8.65 -8.13 -11.63
C THR A 111 7.96 -9.28 -10.92
N TRP A 112 8.02 -9.35 -9.58
CA TRP A 112 7.41 -10.43 -8.80
C TRP A 112 5.99 -10.09 -8.37
N ARG A 113 5.80 -8.98 -7.65
CA ARG A 113 4.50 -8.57 -7.11
C ARG A 113 4.40 -7.06 -6.97
N VAL A 114 3.17 -6.55 -6.98
CA VAL A 114 2.83 -5.17 -6.63
C VAL A 114 1.89 -5.12 -5.43
N GLY A 115 1.75 -3.96 -4.80
CA GLY A 115 0.64 -3.69 -3.89
C GLY A 115 0.51 -2.21 -3.56
N THR A 116 -0.51 -1.88 -2.79
CA THR A 116 -0.75 -0.51 -2.33
C THR A 116 0.18 -0.15 -1.18
N THR A 117 0.50 1.13 -1.02
CA THR A 117 1.18 1.66 0.18
C THR A 117 0.23 2.50 1.02
N MET A 118 -0.39 3.49 0.40
CA MET A 118 -1.34 4.43 0.99
C MET A 118 -2.55 4.64 0.08
N SER A 119 -3.56 5.33 0.59
CA SER A 119 -4.73 5.74 -0.19
C SER A 119 -4.30 6.65 -1.36
N PRO A 120 -4.88 6.53 -2.56
CA PRO A 120 -4.55 7.39 -3.68
C PRO A 120 -4.82 8.86 -3.36
N ILE A 121 -3.95 9.74 -3.84
CA ILE A 121 -4.06 11.19 -3.69
C ILE A 121 -4.80 11.71 -4.92
N TRP A 122 -6.10 11.98 -4.76
CA TRP A 122 -6.94 12.47 -5.85
C TRP A 122 -6.52 13.89 -6.26
N VAL A 123 -6.14 14.05 -7.53
CA VAL A 123 -5.84 15.35 -8.15
C VAL A 123 -7.13 15.97 -8.70
N ASN A 124 -8.08 15.13 -9.08
CA ASN A 124 -9.44 15.47 -9.47
C ASN A 124 -10.35 14.23 -9.31
N ASP A 125 -11.61 14.31 -9.74
CA ASP A 125 -12.60 13.22 -9.61
C ASP A 125 -12.25 11.92 -10.39
N LYS A 126 -11.28 11.99 -11.30
CA LYS A 126 -10.90 10.88 -12.19
C LYS A 126 -9.49 10.38 -11.95
N ASP A 127 -8.55 11.27 -11.71
CA ASP A 127 -7.12 10.97 -11.69
C ASP A 127 -6.54 11.17 -10.29
N ALA A 128 -5.79 10.17 -9.84
CA ALA A 128 -5.08 10.18 -8.57
C ALA A 128 -3.61 9.81 -8.75
N LEU A 129 -2.74 10.46 -7.98
CA LEU A 129 -1.38 10.00 -7.74
C LEU A 129 -1.45 8.79 -6.80
N PHE A 130 -0.81 7.70 -7.21
CA PHE A 130 -0.90 6.43 -6.53
C PHE A 130 0.49 5.91 -6.21
N ILE A 131 0.84 5.96 -4.92
CA ILE A 131 2.07 5.36 -4.42
C ILE A 131 1.83 3.87 -4.22
N ILE A 132 2.76 3.07 -4.72
CA ILE A 132 2.68 1.61 -4.71
C ILE A 132 4.03 1.04 -4.30
N HIS A 133 4.02 -0.23 -3.87
CA HIS A 133 5.25 -0.98 -3.72
C HIS A 133 5.35 -2.05 -4.80
N GLY A 134 6.59 -2.32 -5.19
CA GLY A 134 6.98 -3.36 -6.12
C GLY A 134 7.94 -4.32 -5.43
N ILE A 135 7.90 -5.57 -5.84
CA ILE A 135 8.78 -6.62 -5.34
C ILE A 135 9.47 -7.23 -6.54
N THR A 136 10.79 -7.40 -6.43
CA THR A 136 11.59 -8.26 -7.32
C THR A 136 12.20 -9.40 -6.53
N ILE A 137 12.66 -10.44 -7.23
CA ILE A 137 13.53 -11.46 -6.66
C ILE A 137 14.90 -11.26 -7.29
N GLN A 138 15.92 -11.06 -6.46
CA GLN A 138 17.31 -10.85 -6.90
C GLN A 138 18.21 -11.87 -6.22
N ASN A 139 19.16 -12.42 -6.98
CA ASN A 139 20.17 -13.31 -6.43
C ASN A 139 21.32 -12.48 -5.85
N ILE A 140 21.46 -12.48 -4.53
CA ILE A 140 22.50 -11.75 -3.80
C ILE A 140 23.36 -12.77 -3.06
N ASN A 141 24.63 -12.87 -3.45
CA ASN A 141 25.59 -13.82 -2.89
C ASN A 141 25.07 -15.27 -2.91
N GLY A 142 24.46 -15.68 -4.01
CA GLY A 142 23.93 -17.04 -4.19
C GLY A 142 22.57 -17.31 -3.53
N THR A 143 21.97 -16.32 -2.85
CA THR A 143 20.66 -16.44 -2.21
C THR A 143 19.63 -15.55 -2.90
N ASP A 144 18.48 -16.13 -3.26
CA ASP A 144 17.36 -15.36 -3.78
C ASP A 144 16.70 -14.55 -2.66
N LYS A 145 16.71 -13.22 -2.80
CA LYS A 145 16.12 -12.28 -1.86
C LYS A 145 14.99 -11.49 -2.50
N TYR A 146 13.94 -11.24 -1.73
CA TYR A 146 12.88 -10.32 -2.13
C TYR A 146 13.34 -8.89 -1.89
N ILE A 147 13.33 -8.07 -2.94
CA ILE A 147 13.70 -6.66 -2.87
C ILE A 147 12.44 -5.84 -3.03
N TYR A 148 12.10 -5.06 -2.01
CA TYR A 148 10.92 -4.19 -2.01
C TYR A 148 11.36 -2.77 -2.36
N SER A 149 10.69 -2.17 -3.35
CA SER A 149 10.89 -0.79 -3.75
C SER A 149 9.56 -0.05 -3.71
N LEU A 150 9.62 1.26 -3.53
CA LEU A 150 8.45 2.13 -3.66
C LEU A 150 8.49 2.83 -5.01
N GLY A 151 7.33 2.96 -5.64
CA GLY A 151 7.18 3.69 -6.89
C GLY A 151 5.87 4.45 -6.94
N ARG A 152 5.66 5.09 -8.08
CA ARG A 152 4.54 5.99 -8.33
C ARG A 152 3.80 5.61 -9.60
N ALA A 153 2.49 5.82 -9.59
CA ALA A 153 1.60 5.57 -10.70
C ALA A 153 0.52 6.65 -10.78
N LYS A 154 -0.04 6.85 -11.97
CA LYS A 154 -1.33 7.53 -12.17
C LYS A 154 -2.42 6.46 -12.13
N LEU A 155 -3.39 6.63 -11.25
CA LEU A 155 -4.61 5.84 -11.17
C LEU A 155 -5.75 6.64 -11.79
N THR A 156 -6.42 6.08 -12.80
CA THR A 156 -7.55 6.72 -13.48
C THR A 156 -8.82 5.91 -13.23
N ARG A 157 -9.87 6.57 -12.75
CA ARG A 157 -11.19 6.00 -12.45
C ARG A 157 -12.19 6.35 -13.55
N THR A 158 -12.83 5.32 -14.09
CA THR A 158 -13.98 5.45 -15.00
C THR A 158 -15.14 4.61 -14.49
N GLY A 159 -16.03 5.24 -13.71
CA GLY A 159 -17.11 4.56 -12.99
C GLY A 159 -16.55 3.60 -11.93
N ASN A 160 -16.79 2.30 -12.12
CA ASN A 160 -16.30 1.23 -11.25
C ASN A 160 -15.02 0.56 -11.77
N LYS A 161 -14.41 1.10 -12.84
CA LYS A 161 -13.16 0.59 -13.42
C LYS A 161 -12.01 1.52 -13.07
N PHE A 162 -10.84 0.93 -12.92
CA PHE A 162 -9.62 1.60 -12.52
C PHE A 162 -8.47 1.12 -13.41
N GLU A 163 -7.71 2.06 -13.93
CA GLU A 163 -6.56 1.83 -14.80
C GLU A 163 -5.32 2.48 -14.21
N VAL A 164 -4.14 1.91 -14.45
CA VAL A 164 -2.88 2.41 -13.91
C VAL A 164 -1.83 2.62 -14.99
N LYS A 165 -1.16 3.77 -14.94
CA LYS A 165 0.08 4.06 -15.67
C LYS A 165 1.19 4.16 -14.63
N VAL A 166 2.18 3.28 -14.68
CA VAL A 166 3.24 3.17 -13.66
C VAL A 166 4.53 3.81 -14.16
N SER A 167 5.24 4.51 -13.27
CA SER A 167 6.58 5.04 -13.56
C SER A 167 7.56 3.91 -13.84
N LYS A 168 8.50 4.14 -14.77
CA LYS A 168 9.56 3.17 -15.09
C LYS A 168 10.51 2.97 -13.93
N GLU A 169 10.88 4.06 -13.26
CA GLU A 169 11.81 4.06 -12.14
C GLU A 169 11.05 4.08 -10.80
N PRO A 170 11.58 3.39 -9.76
CA PRO A 170 11.09 3.54 -8.40
C PRO A 170 11.45 4.94 -7.86
N ILE A 171 10.71 5.40 -6.86
CA ILE A 171 11.05 6.62 -6.12
C ILE A 171 11.98 6.33 -4.94
N LEU A 172 11.93 5.11 -4.41
CA LEU A 172 12.83 4.61 -3.37
C LEU A 172 13.13 3.13 -3.58
N THR A 173 14.31 2.76 -3.14
CA THR A 173 14.87 1.41 -3.08
C THR A 173 15.53 1.19 -1.72
N PRO A 174 15.84 -0.06 -1.34
CA PRO A 174 16.60 -0.30 -0.12
C PRO A 174 18.03 0.27 -0.13
N ASP A 175 18.57 0.63 -1.30
CA ASP A 175 19.91 1.20 -1.42
C ASP A 175 19.95 2.70 -1.06
N ASP A 176 18.80 3.38 -1.02
CA ASP A 176 18.68 4.76 -0.55
C ASP A 176 18.87 4.90 0.97
N PHE A 177 18.95 3.77 1.70
CA PHE A 177 19.14 3.68 3.14
C PHE A 177 20.45 2.94 3.50
N LEU A 178 21.51 3.24 2.77
CA LEU A 178 22.88 2.78 3.06
C LEU A 178 23.70 3.89 3.74
N ASN A 179 24.61 3.50 4.61
CA ASN A 179 25.67 4.37 5.13
C ASN A 179 26.69 4.69 4.04
N GLU A 180 27.58 5.66 4.30
CA GLU A 180 28.63 6.06 3.35
C GLU A 180 29.57 4.91 2.95
N ASP A 181 29.74 3.90 3.81
CA ASP A 181 30.55 2.71 3.56
C ASP A 181 29.79 1.60 2.78
N GLY A 182 28.53 1.85 2.40
CA GLY A 182 27.67 0.92 1.68
C GLY A 182 26.98 -0.12 2.58
N THR A 183 27.15 -0.06 3.90
CA THR A 183 26.41 -0.93 4.84
C THR A 183 24.98 -0.43 5.04
N GLN A 184 24.07 -1.32 5.45
CA GLN A 184 22.68 -0.91 5.71
C GLN A 184 22.60 0.02 6.92
N MET A 185 21.89 1.15 6.80
CA MET A 185 21.58 2.02 7.94
C MET A 185 20.77 1.27 9.02
N VAL A 186 19.88 0.37 8.58
CA VAL A 186 19.04 -0.46 9.44
C VAL A 186 19.08 -1.89 8.92
N GLU A 187 19.43 -2.82 9.79
CA GLU A 187 19.39 -4.26 9.47
C GLU A 187 17.94 -4.70 9.25
N ASP A 188 17.69 -5.48 8.19
CA ASP A 188 16.39 -6.09 7.96
C ASP A 188 16.00 -7.04 9.10
N LEU A 189 14.70 -7.21 9.38
CA LEU A 189 14.20 -8.20 10.34
C LEU A 189 14.49 -9.64 9.89
N HIS A 190 14.52 -9.88 8.57
CA HIS A 190 14.81 -11.17 7.94
C HIS A 190 15.84 -10.98 6.80
N PRO A 191 17.10 -10.65 7.13
CA PRO A 191 18.11 -10.25 6.15
C PRO A 191 18.48 -11.37 5.19
N GLU A 192 18.24 -12.63 5.56
CA GLU A 192 18.43 -13.82 4.73
C GLU A 192 17.36 -13.96 3.64
N LEU A 193 16.18 -13.36 3.82
CA LEU A 193 15.04 -13.51 2.90
C LEU A 193 14.79 -12.27 2.05
N ARG A 194 15.05 -11.07 2.57
CA ARG A 194 14.55 -9.84 1.97
C ARG A 194 15.36 -8.60 2.34
N ARG A 195 15.32 -7.62 1.44
CA ARG A 195 15.68 -6.22 1.72
C ARG A 195 14.42 -5.39 1.55
N VAL A 196 13.95 -4.78 2.62
CA VAL A 196 12.61 -4.20 2.66
C VAL A 196 12.66 -2.71 2.88
N ILE A 197 12.07 -1.97 1.95
CA ILE A 197 11.42 -0.72 2.27
C ILE A 197 9.93 -0.83 1.95
N TYR A 198 9.11 -0.27 2.81
CA TYR A 198 7.67 -0.28 2.64
C TYR A 198 7.06 0.99 3.21
N SER A 199 5.90 1.42 2.73
CA SER A 199 5.17 2.54 3.34
C SER A 199 3.73 2.16 3.60
N CYS A 200 3.25 2.53 4.78
CA CYS A 200 1.86 2.36 5.20
C CYS A 200 1.06 3.67 5.13
N GLY A 201 1.69 4.79 4.74
CA GLY A 201 1.03 6.08 4.80
C GLY A 201 1.95 7.25 4.47
N GLY A 202 1.31 8.36 4.15
CA GLY A 202 1.94 9.66 4.00
C GLY A 202 0.96 10.78 4.31
N ILE A 203 1.51 11.96 4.59
CA ILE A 203 0.75 13.18 4.86
C ILE A 203 1.10 14.21 3.79
N ILE A 204 0.08 14.83 3.20
CA ILE A 204 0.27 15.97 2.32
C ILE A 204 0.43 17.20 3.21
N LYS A 205 1.56 17.89 3.06
CA LYS A 205 1.84 19.17 3.70
C LYS A 205 1.58 20.25 2.66
N ASN A 206 0.51 21.01 2.86
CA ASN A 206 0.14 22.10 1.98
C ASN A 206 1.00 23.33 2.30
N GLY A 207 1.50 24.03 1.27
CA GLY A 207 2.40 25.17 1.44
C GLY A 207 2.54 25.98 0.14
N GLU A 208 3.64 26.73 0.00
CA GLU A 208 3.99 27.35 -1.29
C GLU A 208 4.19 26.29 -2.39
N GLU A 209 4.75 25.14 -1.99
CA GLU A 209 4.77 23.90 -2.78
C GLU A 209 4.16 22.77 -1.93
N ASP A 210 3.15 22.09 -2.48
CA ASP A 210 2.57 20.92 -1.83
C ASP A 210 3.58 19.76 -1.83
N ARG A 211 3.77 19.15 -0.66
CA ARG A 211 4.73 18.05 -0.48
C ARG A 211 4.08 16.83 0.14
N LEU A 212 4.46 15.66 -0.33
CA LEU A 212 4.11 14.40 0.30
C LEU A 212 5.23 13.98 1.25
N SER A 213 4.92 13.91 2.55
CA SER A 213 5.77 13.25 3.55
C SER A 213 5.38 11.78 3.64
N LEU A 214 6.20 10.90 3.07
CA LEU A 214 6.04 9.45 3.15
C LEU A 214 6.73 8.90 4.40
N TYR A 215 6.01 8.08 5.16
CA TYR A 215 6.59 7.36 6.29
C TYR A 215 6.99 5.97 5.81
N VAL A 216 8.29 5.81 5.61
CA VAL A 216 8.91 4.63 5.01
C VAL A 216 9.48 3.77 6.12
N ASN A 217 8.91 2.59 6.27
CA ASN A 217 9.49 1.54 7.09
C ASN A 217 10.67 0.90 6.36
N VAL A 218 11.82 0.84 7.04
CA VAL A 218 13.05 0.23 6.55
C VAL A 218 13.34 -0.99 7.41
N GLY A 219 13.51 -2.13 6.74
CA GLY A 219 13.85 -3.41 7.34
C GLY A 219 12.80 -4.00 8.28
N ASP A 220 11.55 -3.54 8.27
CA ASP A 220 10.53 -3.89 9.27
C ASP A 220 10.94 -3.54 10.72
N ARG A 221 11.87 -2.58 10.89
CA ARG A 221 12.45 -2.23 12.20
C ARG A 221 12.41 -0.75 12.53
N ALA A 222 12.53 0.13 11.55
CA ALA A 222 12.55 1.57 11.76
C ALA A 222 11.67 2.28 10.74
N THR A 223 11.20 3.48 11.07
CA THR A 223 10.40 4.32 10.18
C THR A 223 11.10 5.65 9.99
N PHE A 224 11.26 6.06 8.73
CA PHE A 224 11.86 7.32 8.31
C PHE A 224 10.82 8.16 7.59
N GLU A 225 10.94 9.48 7.68
CA GLU A 225 10.17 10.40 6.86
C GLU A 225 10.99 10.78 5.62
N VAL A 226 10.41 10.59 4.43
CA VAL A 226 10.99 11.04 3.16
C VAL A 226 9.99 11.97 2.48
N GLN A 227 10.47 13.09 1.94
CA GLN A 227 9.61 14.13 1.37
C GLN A 227 9.84 14.33 -0.13
N TYR A 228 8.75 14.37 -0.87
CA TYR A 228 8.74 14.67 -2.31
C TYR A 228 7.81 15.84 -2.59
N SER A 229 8.09 16.63 -3.63
CA SER A 229 7.07 17.55 -4.14
C SER A 229 5.98 16.77 -4.86
N ILE A 230 4.73 17.24 -4.80
CA ILE A 230 3.64 16.59 -5.54
C ILE A 230 3.88 16.67 -7.05
N GLU A 231 4.52 17.74 -7.53
CA GLU A 231 4.79 17.93 -8.95
C GLU A 231 5.86 16.96 -9.48
N GLU A 232 6.94 16.74 -8.73
CA GLU A 232 7.94 15.69 -9.02
C GLU A 232 7.27 14.31 -9.12
N LEU A 233 6.36 14.01 -8.20
CA LEU A 233 5.63 12.73 -8.21
C LEU A 233 4.66 12.60 -9.41
N LYS A 234 4.25 13.71 -10.03
CA LYS A 234 3.38 13.69 -11.21
C LYS A 234 4.15 13.63 -12.54
N GLU A 235 5.44 13.99 -12.55
CA GLU A 235 6.24 14.11 -13.77
C GLU A 235 6.21 12.84 -14.64
N GLY A 236 5.89 12.98 -15.92
CA GLY A 236 5.82 11.87 -16.89
C GLY A 236 4.60 10.92 -16.73
N LEU A 237 3.79 11.12 -15.70
CA LEU A 237 2.58 10.33 -15.44
C LEU A 237 1.31 11.09 -15.83
N PHE A 238 1.25 12.37 -15.51
CA PHE A 238 0.13 13.27 -15.76
C PHE A 238 0.48 14.21 -16.92
N ASP A 239 -0.52 14.52 -17.74
CA ASP A 239 -0.41 15.46 -18.88
C ASP A 239 -0.74 16.90 -18.42
#